data_AF-A0A0A7EF21-F1
#
_entry.id   AF-A0A0A7EF21-F1
#
_cell.length_a   1.000
_cell.length_b   1.000
_cell.length_c   1.000
_cell.angle_alpha   90.00
_cell.angle_beta   90.00
_cell.angle_gamma   90.00
#
_symmetry.space_group_name_H-M   'P 1'
#
loop_
_entity.id
_entity.type
_entity.pdbx_description
1 polymer ?
#
loop_
_entity_poly.entity_id
_entity_poly.type
_entity_poly.pdbx_seq_one_letter_code
_entity_poly.pdbx_strand_id
1 'polypeptide(L)'
;MDLEQISQILNDIVYVRPSNNSNWSALFISSYISIAYIFAFVTSVLLAINKSESYSRFIVVRALSAKYILTGFLMMLIQLNAKTDAQIDASQHIYLAYALIDYVILRYIQRVHLLTSKYYNNIYFYAVIGLWINILIQLILWLKIGVFDFEYEFAWYNYTYSIISNLVTVSIIAIIFFDYAEMLFRHVVRKLNASAN
;
A
#
# COMPACT_ATOMS: atom_id res chain seq x y z
N MET A 1 -23.82 -19.59 0.98
CA MET A 1 -22.50 -19.75 1.63
C MET A 1 -22.80 -20.06 3.08
N ASP A 2 -22.55 -21.29 3.51
CA ASP A 2 -22.98 -21.77 4.83
C ASP A 2 -22.02 -21.34 5.94
N LEU A 3 -22.55 -21.26 7.17
CA LEU A 3 -21.80 -20.89 8.39
C LEU A 3 -20.58 -21.79 8.63
N GLU A 4 -20.64 -23.04 8.18
CA GLU A 4 -19.54 -24.00 8.23
C GLU A 4 -18.37 -23.61 7.32
N GLN A 5 -18.65 -23.09 6.12
CA GLN A 5 -17.62 -22.58 5.21
C GLN A 5 -16.96 -21.32 5.77
N ILE A 6 -17.75 -20.43 6.39
CA ILE A 6 -17.22 -19.22 7.05
C ILE A 6 -16.34 -19.61 8.24
N SER A 7 -16.75 -20.60 9.03
CA SER A 7 -15.97 -21.13 10.16
C SER A 7 -14.67 -21.80 9.71
N GLN A 8 -14.68 -22.56 8.61
CA GLN A 8 -13.47 -23.14 8.04
C GLN A 8 -12.52 -22.06 7.54
N ILE A 9 -13.01 -21.06 6.81
CA ILE A 9 -12.20 -19.92 6.36
C ILE A 9 -11.58 -19.19 7.57
N LEU A 10 -12.34 -18.96 8.63
CA LEU A 10 -11.85 -18.31 9.84
C LEU A 10 -10.79 -19.15 10.58
N ASN A 11 -11.00 -20.47 10.68
CA ASN A 11 -10.02 -21.35 11.31
C ASN A 11 -8.74 -21.50 10.46
N ASP A 12 -8.86 -21.55 9.14
CA ASP A 12 -7.71 -21.55 8.24
C ASP A 12 -6.95 -20.23 8.30
N ILE A 13 -7.62 -19.09 8.53
CA ILE A 13 -6.95 -17.79 8.78
C ILE A 13 -6.22 -17.78 10.14
N VAL A 14 -6.78 -18.40 11.17
CA VAL A 14 -6.24 -18.38 12.55
C VAL A 14 -5.10 -19.40 12.74
N TYR A 15 -5.14 -20.55 12.06
CA TYR A 15 -4.16 -21.63 12.16
C TYR A 15 -3.45 -21.88 10.82
N VAL A 16 -2.74 -20.88 10.31
CA VAL A 16 -1.95 -21.08 9.09
C VAL A 16 -0.58 -21.66 9.40
N ARG A 17 -0.34 -22.91 8.97
CA ARG A 17 1.01 -23.45 8.76
C ARG A 17 1.36 -23.25 7.28
N PRO A 18 2.26 -22.32 6.93
CA PRO A 18 2.68 -22.15 5.54
C PRO A 18 3.49 -23.37 5.10
N SER A 19 3.21 -23.87 3.89
CA SER A 19 3.72 -25.17 3.44
C SER A 19 5.17 -25.17 2.96
N ASN A 20 5.87 -24.03 2.87
CA ASN A 20 7.28 -23.96 2.45
C ASN A 20 8.01 -22.74 3.03
N ASN A 21 9.31 -22.90 3.33
CA ASN A 21 10.15 -21.87 3.98
C ASN A 21 10.28 -20.54 3.19
N SER A 22 10.02 -20.53 1.88
CA SER A 22 10.12 -19.35 1.02
C SER A 22 8.95 -18.36 1.15
N ASN A 23 7.79 -18.78 1.65
CA ASN A 23 6.61 -17.91 1.77
C ASN A 23 6.68 -16.99 3.00
N TRP A 24 7.52 -17.32 3.98
CA TRP A 24 7.65 -16.52 5.21
C TRP A 24 8.21 -15.13 4.93
N SER A 25 9.25 -15.01 4.09
CA SER A 25 9.87 -13.70 3.82
C SER A 25 8.91 -12.74 3.14
N ALA A 26 8.13 -13.21 2.17
CA ALA A 26 7.11 -12.42 1.49
C ALA A 26 5.98 -11.99 2.45
N LEU A 27 5.50 -12.91 3.29
CA LEU A 27 4.50 -12.63 4.33
C LEU A 27 5.02 -11.58 5.34
N PHE A 28 6.26 -11.70 5.80
CA PHE A 28 6.87 -10.75 6.72
C PHE A 28 7.01 -9.35 6.11
N ILE A 29 7.43 -9.26 4.84
CA ILE A 29 7.56 -7.97 4.14
C ILE A 29 6.20 -7.29 4.00
N SER A 30 5.17 -8.01 3.52
CA SER A 30 3.81 -7.46 3.37
C SER A 30 3.21 -7.05 4.72
N SER A 31 3.48 -7.81 5.78
CA SER A 31 3.05 -7.48 7.15
C SER A 31 3.74 -6.22 7.66
N TYR A 32 5.06 -6.08 7.47
CA TYR A 32 5.82 -4.92 7.92
C TYR A 32 5.37 -3.63 7.23
N ILE A 33 5.17 -3.70 5.91
CA ILE A 33 4.63 -2.56 5.13
C ILE A 33 3.24 -2.17 5.65
N SER A 34 2.36 -3.15 5.90
CA SER A 34 1.01 -2.89 6.41
C SER A 34 1.05 -2.22 7.79
N ILE A 35 1.89 -2.71 8.70
CA ILE A 35 2.09 -2.12 10.03
C ILE A 35 2.61 -0.68 9.91
N ALA A 36 3.58 -0.42 9.03
CA ALA A 36 4.09 0.93 8.80
C ALA A 36 3.00 1.90 8.32
N TYR A 37 2.09 1.45 7.44
CA TYR A 37 0.95 2.25 7.01
C TYR A 37 -0.14 2.43 8.07
N ILE A 38 -0.31 1.47 8.98
CA ILE A 38 -1.15 1.63 10.18
C ILE A 38 -0.58 2.73 11.07
N PHE A 39 0.74 2.70 11.35
CA PHE A 39 1.39 3.77 12.10
C PHE A 39 1.22 5.12 11.41
N ALA A 40 1.47 5.21 10.11
CA ALA A 40 1.29 6.44 9.34
C ALA A 40 -0.16 6.98 9.43
N PHE A 41 -1.14 6.08 9.40
CA PHE A 41 -2.56 6.42 9.54
C PHE A 41 -2.89 6.94 10.95
N VAL A 42 -2.48 6.21 11.99
CA VAL A 42 -2.71 6.61 13.39
C VAL A 42 -2.06 7.96 13.68
N THR A 43 -0.81 8.15 13.25
CA THR A 43 -0.11 9.44 13.41
C THR A 43 -0.85 10.57 12.69
N SER A 44 -1.36 10.33 11.48
CA SER A 44 -2.15 11.33 10.74
C SER A 44 -3.42 11.72 11.49
N VAL A 45 -4.15 10.74 12.03
CA VAL A 45 -5.34 11.00 12.84
C VAL A 45 -5.00 11.84 14.08
N LEU A 46 -3.93 11.50 14.80
CA LEU A 46 -3.49 12.26 15.97
C LEU A 46 -3.11 13.71 15.62
N LEU A 47 -2.42 13.94 14.50
CA LEU A 47 -2.07 15.29 14.08
C LEU A 47 -3.27 16.10 13.60
N ALA A 48 -4.23 15.46 12.95
CA ALA A 48 -5.50 16.09 12.55
C ALA A 48 -6.31 16.53 13.76
N ILE A 49 -6.40 15.69 14.80
CA ILE A 49 -7.05 16.05 16.09
C ILE A 49 -6.37 17.28 16.71
N ASN A 50 -5.04 17.33 16.66
CA ASN A 50 -4.25 18.45 17.18
C ASN A 50 -4.18 19.68 16.24
N LYS A 51 -4.96 19.70 15.14
CA LYS A 51 -4.98 20.77 14.12
C LYS A 51 -3.60 21.13 13.54
N SER A 52 -2.68 20.18 13.60
CA SER A 52 -1.30 20.35 13.12
C SER A 52 -1.11 19.86 11.68
N GLU A 53 -2.10 19.15 11.13
CA GLU A 53 -2.04 18.56 9.79
C GLU A 53 -2.90 19.33 8.78
N SER A 54 -2.36 19.55 7.57
CA SER A 54 -3.14 20.10 6.46
C SER A 54 -4.13 19.06 5.92
N TYR A 55 -5.33 19.52 5.56
CA TYR A 55 -6.40 18.63 5.10
C TYR A 55 -6.00 17.78 3.87
N SER A 56 -5.30 18.39 2.90
CA SER A 56 -4.77 17.66 1.74
C SER A 56 -3.81 16.54 2.13
N ARG A 57 -2.93 16.77 3.12
CA ARG A 57 -2.00 15.75 3.61
C ARG A 57 -2.74 14.60 4.27
N PHE A 58 -3.67 14.93 5.17
CA PHE A 58 -4.47 13.96 5.90
C PHE A 58 -5.19 12.99 4.95
N ILE A 59 -5.81 13.51 3.90
CA ILE A 59 -6.52 12.67 2.92
C ILE A 59 -5.58 11.79 2.11
N VAL A 60 -4.44 12.33 1.65
CA VAL A 60 -3.48 11.55 0.87
C VAL A 60 -2.93 10.41 1.72
N VAL A 61 -2.51 10.69 2.95
CA VAL A 61 -2.00 9.68 3.88
C VAL A 61 -3.07 8.64 4.18
N ARG A 62 -4.30 9.05 4.49
CA ARG A 62 -5.42 8.13 4.76
C ARG A 62 -5.73 7.22 3.58
N ALA A 63 -5.82 7.78 2.36
CA ALA A 63 -6.14 7.02 1.16
C ALA A 63 -5.03 6.00 0.84
N LEU A 64 -3.77 6.42 0.93
CA LEU A 64 -2.63 5.52 0.74
C LEU A 64 -2.58 4.44 1.82
N SER A 65 -2.72 4.80 3.09
CA SER A 65 -2.73 3.81 4.19
C SER A 65 -3.85 2.79 4.01
N ALA A 66 -5.07 3.22 3.69
CA ALA A 66 -6.19 2.31 3.45
C ALA A 66 -5.88 1.34 2.29
N LYS A 67 -5.34 1.86 1.18
CA LYS A 67 -4.90 1.05 0.04
C LYS A 67 -3.87 0.02 0.46
N TYR A 68 -2.77 0.45 1.08
CA TYR A 68 -1.64 -0.43 1.34
C TYR A 68 -1.90 -1.46 2.44
N ILE A 69 -2.73 -1.12 3.44
CA ILE A 69 -3.24 -2.09 4.43
C ILE A 69 -4.10 -3.15 3.73
N LEU A 70 -5.04 -2.72 2.87
CA LEU A 70 -5.91 -3.64 2.13
C LEU A 70 -5.10 -4.55 1.21
N THR A 71 -4.18 -4.00 0.42
CA THR A 71 -3.34 -4.80 -0.49
C THR A 71 -2.40 -5.73 0.26
N GLY A 72 -1.87 -5.32 1.41
CA GLY A 72 -1.05 -6.20 2.25
C GLY A 72 -1.84 -7.37 2.81
N PHE A 73 -3.08 -7.14 3.26
CA PHE A 73 -3.98 -8.19 3.72
C PHE A 73 -4.39 -9.14 2.58
N LEU A 74 -4.73 -8.61 1.40
CA LEU A 74 -5.05 -9.42 0.22
C LEU A 74 -3.86 -10.29 -0.21
N MET A 75 -2.66 -9.71 -0.26
CA MET A 75 -1.43 -10.44 -0.59
C MET A 75 -1.16 -11.55 0.42
N MET A 76 -1.37 -11.28 1.71
CA MET A 76 -1.27 -12.30 2.76
C MET A 76 -2.27 -13.44 2.49
N LEU A 77 -3.55 -13.15 2.26
CA LEU A 77 -4.55 -14.18 1.95
C LEU A 77 -4.20 -15.01 0.71
N ILE A 78 -3.70 -14.37 -0.35
CA ILE A 78 -3.29 -15.05 -1.59
C ILE A 78 -2.13 -16.00 -1.31
N GLN A 79 -1.10 -15.55 -0.60
CA GLN A 79 0.09 -16.36 -0.29
C GLN A 79 -0.22 -17.54 0.65
N LEU A 80 -1.18 -17.38 1.56
CA LEU A 80 -1.61 -18.46 2.46
C LEU A 80 -2.41 -19.54 1.73
N ASN A 81 -3.19 -19.14 0.72
CA ASN A 81 -4.02 -20.03 -0.07
C ASN A 81 -3.31 -20.61 -1.29
N ALA A 82 -2.06 -20.20 -1.57
CA ALA A 82 -1.27 -20.66 -2.71
C ALA A 82 -0.91 -22.17 -2.59
N LYS A 83 -1.77 -23.09 -3.07
CA LYS A 83 -1.59 -24.54 -2.91
C LYS A 83 -1.85 -25.37 -4.18
N THR A 84 -2.23 -24.81 -5.33
CA THR A 84 -2.57 -25.62 -6.53
C THR A 84 -2.43 -24.87 -7.87
N ASP A 85 -2.16 -25.60 -8.96
CA ASP A 85 -1.95 -25.07 -10.33
C ASP A 85 -3.15 -24.31 -10.94
N ALA A 86 -4.35 -24.40 -10.35
CA ALA A 86 -5.51 -23.58 -10.71
C ALA A 86 -5.34 -22.07 -10.40
N GLN A 87 -4.18 -21.66 -9.88
CA GLN A 87 -3.89 -20.31 -9.38
C GLN A 87 -3.30 -19.37 -10.42
N ILE A 88 -2.87 -19.89 -11.57
CA ILE A 88 -2.30 -19.07 -12.66
C ILE A 88 -3.37 -18.10 -13.20
N ASP A 89 -4.56 -18.59 -13.55
CA ASP A 89 -5.69 -17.75 -13.98
C ASP A 89 -6.17 -16.77 -12.89
N ALA A 90 -6.12 -17.18 -11.62
CA ALA A 90 -6.48 -16.30 -10.51
C ALA A 90 -5.45 -15.17 -10.31
N SER A 91 -4.16 -15.45 -10.55
CA SER A 91 -3.06 -14.48 -10.40
C SER A 91 -3.15 -13.33 -11.42
N GLN A 92 -3.64 -13.60 -12.64
CA GLN A 92 -3.86 -12.58 -13.66
C GLN A 92 -4.85 -11.51 -13.19
N HIS A 93 -6.00 -11.95 -12.65
CA HIS A 93 -7.04 -11.05 -12.18
C HIS A 93 -6.60 -10.20 -10.98
N ILE A 94 -5.64 -10.69 -10.19
CA ILE A 94 -5.08 -9.96 -9.04
C ILE A 94 -4.30 -8.72 -9.50
N TYR A 95 -3.46 -8.82 -10.54
CA TYR A 95 -2.72 -7.66 -11.06
C TYR A 95 -3.68 -6.59 -11.61
N LEU A 96 -4.72 -7.01 -12.33
CA LEU A 96 -5.75 -6.09 -12.82
C LEU A 96 -6.53 -5.43 -11.68
N ALA A 97 -6.88 -6.21 -10.65
CA ALA A 97 -7.56 -5.68 -9.46
C ALA A 97 -6.69 -4.65 -8.73
N TYR A 98 -5.38 -4.90 -8.57
CA TYR A 98 -4.46 -3.93 -7.98
C TYR A 98 -4.32 -2.67 -8.83
N ALA A 99 -4.20 -2.79 -10.15
CA ALA A 99 -4.19 -1.63 -11.05
C ALA A 99 -5.46 -0.79 -10.91
N LEU A 100 -6.62 -1.45 -10.80
CA LEU A 100 -7.90 -0.78 -10.63
C LEU A 100 -8.01 -0.07 -9.28
N ILE A 101 -7.58 -0.72 -8.19
CA ILE A 101 -7.53 -0.12 -6.85
C ILE A 101 -6.64 1.14 -6.88
N ASP A 102 -5.45 1.05 -7.48
CA ASP A 102 -4.54 2.19 -7.58
C ASP A 102 -5.15 3.34 -8.40
N TYR A 103 -5.82 3.02 -9.51
CA TYR A 103 -6.52 3.99 -10.31
C TYR A 103 -7.64 4.70 -9.53
N VAL A 104 -8.47 3.94 -8.80
CA VAL A 104 -9.56 4.49 -7.99
C VAL A 104 -9.01 5.42 -6.90
N ILE A 105 -7.95 4.99 -6.20
CA ILE A 105 -7.30 5.80 -5.15
C ILE A 105 -6.69 7.07 -5.74
N LEU A 106 -6.01 6.97 -6.89
CA LEU A 106 -5.47 8.12 -7.61
C LEU A 106 -6.57 9.12 -7.96
N ARG A 107 -7.68 8.66 -8.53
CA ARG A 107 -8.82 9.52 -8.88
C ARG A 107 -9.45 10.17 -7.66
N TYR A 108 -9.58 9.42 -6.56
CA TYR A 108 -10.08 9.96 -5.30
C TYR A 108 -9.17 11.07 -4.77
N ILE A 109 -7.86 10.82 -4.67
CA ILE A 109 -6.87 11.81 -4.20
C ILE A 109 -6.89 13.06 -5.08
N GLN A 110 -6.88 12.91 -6.41
CA GLN A 110 -6.93 14.04 -7.35
C GLN A 110 -8.21 14.88 -7.19
N ARG A 111 -9.38 14.24 -7.12
CA ARG A 111 -10.65 14.95 -6.94
C ARG A 111 -10.71 15.70 -5.62
N VAL A 112 -10.33 15.05 -4.53
CA VAL A 112 -10.37 15.68 -3.21
C VAL A 112 -9.36 16.82 -3.12
N HIS A 113 -8.17 16.66 -3.72
CA HIS A 113 -7.19 17.74 -3.78
C HIS A 113 -7.74 18.97 -4.53
N LEU A 114 -8.31 18.79 -5.72
CA LEU A 114 -8.94 19.87 -6.49
C LEU A 114 -10.02 20.63 -5.71
N LEU A 115 -10.78 19.93 -4.87
CA LEU A 115 -11.85 20.53 -4.07
C LEU A 115 -11.36 21.26 -2.82
N THR A 116 -10.21 20.86 -2.25
CA THR A 116 -9.86 21.23 -0.87
C THR A 116 -8.52 21.89 -0.68
N SER A 117 -7.63 21.85 -1.68
CA SER A 117 -6.33 22.50 -1.61
C SER A 117 -5.91 23.11 -2.94
N LYS A 118 -5.52 24.38 -2.92
CA LYS A 118 -4.81 25.04 -4.03
C LYS A 118 -3.30 24.81 -3.98
N TYR A 119 -2.78 24.19 -2.91
CA TYR A 119 -1.35 23.98 -2.70
C TYR A 119 -1.01 22.50 -2.77
N TYR A 120 -0.17 22.15 -3.75
CA TYR A 120 0.43 20.83 -3.91
C TYR A 120 1.47 20.61 -2.82
N ASN A 121 1.22 19.70 -1.88
CA ASN A 121 2.25 19.27 -0.95
C ASN A 121 3.12 18.18 -1.58
N ASN A 122 4.35 18.03 -1.07
CA ASN A 122 5.30 17.03 -1.60
C ASN A 122 4.70 15.62 -1.55
N ILE A 123 3.98 15.27 -0.47
CA ILE A 123 3.34 13.96 -0.31
C ILE A 123 2.33 13.69 -1.44
N TYR A 124 1.50 14.67 -1.82
CA TYR A 124 0.57 14.52 -2.94
C TYR A 124 1.29 14.23 -4.25
N PHE A 125 2.37 14.96 -4.54
CA PHE A 125 3.13 14.76 -5.76
C PHE A 125 3.72 13.34 -5.85
N TYR A 126 4.39 12.90 -4.78
CA TYR A 126 4.96 11.54 -4.72
C TYR A 126 3.89 10.46 -4.71
N ALA A 127 2.73 10.70 -4.07
CA ALA A 127 1.60 9.78 -4.09
C ALA A 127 1.06 9.60 -5.52
N VAL A 128 0.84 10.70 -6.25
CA VAL A 128 0.32 10.67 -7.62
C VAL A 128 1.28 9.95 -8.55
N ILE A 129 2.57 10.28 -8.51
CA ILE A 129 3.58 9.63 -9.35
C ILE A 129 3.70 8.15 -8.99
N GLY A 130 3.80 7.83 -7.71
CA GLY A 130 3.93 6.45 -7.25
C GLY A 130 2.74 5.58 -7.63
N LEU A 131 1.51 6.12 -7.56
CA LEU A 131 0.30 5.43 -8.01
C LEU A 131 0.32 5.19 -9.52
N TRP A 132 0.73 6.18 -10.33
CA TRP A 132 0.89 5.97 -11.78
C TRP A 132 1.92 4.90 -12.12
N ILE A 133 3.07 4.91 -11.45
CA ILE A 133 4.12 3.90 -11.62
C ILE A 133 3.56 2.52 -11.28
N ASN A 134 2.88 2.38 -10.14
CA ASN A 134 2.28 1.11 -9.75
C ASN A 134 1.24 0.64 -10.77
N ILE A 135 0.32 1.50 -11.23
CA ILE A 135 -0.66 1.15 -12.27
C ILE A 135 0.03 0.59 -13.51
N LEU A 136 1.06 1.27 -14.02
CA LEU A 136 1.79 0.82 -15.20
C LEU A 136 2.45 -0.54 -14.97
N ILE A 137 3.08 -0.74 -13.81
CA ILE A 137 3.70 -2.02 -13.45
C ILE A 137 2.66 -3.14 -13.42
N GLN A 138 1.53 -2.91 -12.75
CA GLN A 138 0.46 -3.91 -12.63
C GLN A 138 -0.15 -4.24 -14.01
N LEU A 139 -0.32 -3.24 -14.88
CA LEU A 139 -0.79 -3.46 -16.26
C LEU A 139 0.23 -4.21 -17.11
N ILE A 140 1.53 -3.92 -16.98
CA ILE A 140 2.60 -4.65 -17.71
C ILE A 140 2.62 -6.12 -17.27
N LEU A 141 2.54 -6.39 -15.96
CA LEU A 141 2.47 -7.75 -15.43
C LEU A 141 1.20 -8.48 -15.91
N TRP A 142 0.06 -7.79 -15.88
CA TRP A 142 -1.19 -8.33 -16.40
C TRP A 142 -1.11 -8.64 -17.90
N LEU A 143 -0.54 -7.75 -18.73
CA LEU A 143 -0.36 -8.02 -20.16
C LEU A 143 0.56 -9.22 -20.40
N LYS A 144 1.68 -9.30 -19.69
CA LYS A 144 2.63 -10.41 -19.82
C LYS A 144 1.96 -11.76 -19.53
N ILE A 145 1.23 -11.85 -18.42
CA ILE A 145 0.67 -13.13 -17.93
C ILE A 145 -0.68 -13.41 -18.58
N GLY A 146 -1.55 -12.41 -18.70
CA GLY A 146 -2.93 -12.55 -19.18
C GLY A 146 -3.12 -12.37 -20.70
N VAL A 147 -2.17 -11.77 -21.42
CA VAL A 147 -2.28 -11.60 -22.89
C VAL A 147 -1.24 -12.40 -23.64
N PHE A 148 -0.01 -12.48 -23.12
CA PHE A 148 1.10 -13.12 -23.83
C PHE A 148 1.50 -14.51 -23.31
N ASP A 149 0.93 -14.96 -22.19
CA ASP A 149 1.17 -16.30 -21.59
C ASP A 149 2.65 -16.70 -21.45
N PHE A 150 3.53 -15.72 -21.16
CA PHE A 150 4.97 -15.93 -20.98
C PHE A 150 5.34 -16.18 -19.51
N GLU A 151 4.79 -17.21 -18.88
CA GLU A 151 5.10 -17.50 -17.46
C GLU A 151 6.52 -18.03 -17.26
N TYR A 152 6.92 -19.04 -18.02
CA TYR A 152 8.13 -19.81 -17.73
C TYR A 152 9.44 -19.20 -18.28
N GLU A 153 9.38 -18.56 -19.44
CA GLU A 153 10.60 -18.11 -20.15
C GLU A 153 11.21 -16.83 -19.53
N PHE A 154 10.41 -16.11 -18.73
CA PHE A 154 10.69 -14.74 -18.30
C PHE A 154 10.32 -14.48 -16.84
N ALA A 155 10.48 -15.48 -15.95
CA ALA A 155 10.14 -15.39 -14.53
C ALA A 155 10.78 -14.20 -13.79
N TRP A 156 11.98 -13.77 -14.22
CA TRP A 156 12.70 -12.64 -13.64
C TRP A 156 11.93 -11.31 -13.74
N TYR A 157 11.09 -11.11 -14.75
CA TYR A 157 10.29 -9.88 -14.88
C TYR A 157 9.32 -9.70 -13.71
N ASN A 158 8.65 -10.77 -13.27
CA ASN A 158 7.69 -10.70 -12.16
C ASN A 158 8.39 -10.26 -10.87
N TYR A 159 9.61 -10.75 -10.65
CA TYR A 159 10.45 -10.37 -9.53
C TYR A 159 10.91 -8.91 -9.61
N THR A 160 11.43 -8.47 -10.76
CA THR A 160 11.87 -7.09 -10.99
C THR A 160 10.74 -6.09 -10.77
N TYR A 161 9.57 -6.34 -11.36
CA TYR A 161 8.42 -5.45 -11.23
C TYR A 161 7.85 -5.43 -9.80
N SER A 162 7.84 -6.57 -9.11
CA SER A 162 7.45 -6.63 -7.69
C SER A 162 8.41 -5.82 -6.81
N ILE A 163 9.72 -5.87 -7.08
CA ILE A 163 10.72 -5.02 -6.39
C ILE A 163 10.43 -3.55 -6.62
N ILE A 164 10.21 -3.13 -7.88
CA ILE A 164 9.95 -1.71 -8.18
C ILE A 164 8.68 -1.23 -7.45
N SER A 165 7.59 -2.01 -7.50
CA SER A 165 6.35 -1.68 -6.79
C SER A 165 6.56 -1.56 -5.28
N ASN A 166 7.37 -2.45 -4.69
CA ASN A 166 7.72 -2.38 -3.27
C ASN A 166 8.61 -1.17 -2.96
N LEU A 167 9.59 -0.85 -3.79
CA LEU A 167 10.44 0.33 -3.62
C LEU A 167 9.61 1.61 -3.62
N VAL A 168 8.69 1.77 -4.58
CA VAL A 168 7.76 2.92 -4.62
C VAL A 168 6.96 3.02 -3.32
N THR A 169 6.43 1.89 -2.85
CA THR A 169 5.63 1.80 -1.62
C THR A 169 6.44 2.20 -0.38
N VAL A 170 7.66 1.68 -0.24
CA VAL A 170 8.57 2.02 0.86
C VAL A 170 9.02 3.47 0.78
N SER A 171 9.31 4.00 -0.42
CA SER A 171 9.68 5.40 -0.60
C SER A 171 8.55 6.34 -0.15
N ILE A 172 7.29 6.02 -0.47
CA ILE A 172 6.14 6.81 -0.01
C ILE A 172 6.04 6.81 1.52
N ILE A 173 6.20 5.65 2.17
CA ILE A 173 6.26 5.56 3.64
C ILE A 173 7.38 6.44 4.20
N ALA A 174 8.59 6.34 3.65
CA ALA A 174 9.74 7.10 4.12
C ALA A 174 9.51 8.61 4.03
N ILE A 175 8.91 9.07 2.93
CA ILE A 175 8.55 10.49 2.74
C ILE A 175 7.52 10.94 3.78
N ILE A 176 6.50 10.11 4.06
CA ILE A 176 5.49 10.41 5.10
C ILE A 176 6.16 10.58 6.47
N PHE A 177 7.05 9.64 6.86
CA PHE A 177 7.77 9.72 8.13
C PHE A 177 8.75 10.89 8.20
N PHE A 178 9.47 11.18 7.12
CA PHE A 178 10.38 12.32 7.07
C PHE A 178 9.63 13.64 7.27
N ASP A 179 8.51 13.83 6.56
CA ASP A 179 7.68 15.02 6.70
C ASP A 179 7.10 15.14 8.13
N TYR A 180 6.71 14.02 8.75
CA TYR A 180 6.32 14.00 10.17
C TYR A 180 7.43 14.48 11.10
N ALA A 181 8.64 13.97 10.94
CA ALA A 181 9.79 14.36 11.76
C ALA A 181 10.07 15.87 11.63
N GLU A 182 9.98 16.41 10.41
CA GLU A 182 10.17 17.83 10.14
C GLU A 182 9.08 18.70 10.79
N MET A 183 7.81 18.26 10.75
CA MET A 183 6.71 18.95 11.44
C MET A 183 6.91 18.99 12.96
N LEU A 184 7.32 17.86 13.56
CA LEU A 184 7.55 17.76 15.00
C LEU A 184 8.72 18.65 15.43
N PHE A 185 9.83 18.61 14.68
CA PHE A 185 10.99 19.46 14.93
C PHE A 185 10.61 20.95 14.90
N ARG A 186 9.86 21.40 13.88
CA ARG A 186 9.35 22.77 13.81
C ARG A 186 8.47 23.15 15.00
N HIS A 187 7.63 22.24 15.48
CA HIS A 187 6.79 22.49 16.64
C HIS A 187 7.60 22.64 17.94
N VAL A 188 8.60 21.78 18.15
CA VAL A 188 9.51 21.85 19.31
C VAL A 188 10.31 23.15 19.31
N VAL A 189 10.92 23.50 18.18
CA VAL A 189 11.70 24.74 18.03
C VAL A 189 10.85 25.98 18.32
N ARG A 190 9.60 26.03 17.82
CA ARG A 190 8.67 27.14 18.11
C ARG A 190 8.35 27.25 19.60
N LYS A 191 8.13 26.12 20.30
CA LYS A 191 7.87 26.12 21.74
C LYS A 191 9.07 26.61 22.54
N LEU A 192 10.28 26.17 22.19
CA LEU A 192 11.52 26.61 22.84
C LEU A 192 11.73 28.13 22.69
N ASN A 193 11.51 28.65 21.48
CA ASN A 193 11.62 30.10 21.23
C ASN A 193 10.53 30.91 21.94
N ALA A 194 9.33 30.36 22.09
CA ALA A 194 8.24 31.01 22.82
C ALA A 194 8.45 31.01 24.34
N SER A 195 9.21 30.06 24.90
CA SER A 195 9.58 30.03 26.33
C SER A 195 10.80 30.89 26.67
N ALA A 196 11.54 31.36 25.66
CA ALA A 196 12.74 32.18 25.82
C ALA A 196 12.46 33.70 25.78
N ASN A 197 11.23 34.10 25.42
CA ASN A 197 10.72 35.48 25.43
C ASN A 197 9.67 35.64 26.52
#